data_AF-V9IJS2-F1
#
_entry.id   AF-V9IJS2-F1
#
_cell.length_a   1.000
_cell.length_b   1.000
_cell.length_c   1.000
_cell.angle_alpha   90.00
_cell.angle_beta   90.00
_cell.angle_gamma   90.00
#
_symmetry.space_group_name_H-M   'P 1'
#
loop_
_entity.id
_entity.type
_entity.pdbx_description
1 polymer ?
#
loop_
_entity_poly.entity_id
_entity_poly.type
_entity_poly.pdbx_seq_one_letter_code
_entity_poly.pdbx_strand_id
1 'polypeptide(L)'
;MSGKYLAYGIKVGNGGGMVRVVYKELEQRALLRGMRAAIQDLAFAHVSNAILACVDYLGNLFIHTIESTPSELLCSLLLQVNAEDMSPHRVIWCPYIPEDVPSDGDRVSKLLVLTRGSKVELWSVNTVSARFRSIEATDPAVKENGGMLEIDQHSDTIIEATFSPDGTALATASFDGEVKFFQVYLHSNSHGNQAQPRCLHQWRPHGGRPISCLFFLDDHKTYHPEVQFWRFAITGCDN
;
A
#
# COMPACT_ATOMS: atom_id res chain seq x y z
N MET A 1 -2.08 13.92 6.04
CA MET A 1 -0.60 14.09 6.01
C MET A 1 -0.26 15.57 6.02
N SER A 2 0.57 16.04 6.95
CA SER A 2 0.81 17.46 7.23
C SER A 2 1.69 18.19 6.20
N GLY A 3 2.12 17.53 5.12
CA GLY A 3 3.02 18.11 4.09
C GLY A 3 4.44 18.43 4.59
N LYS A 4 4.81 17.94 5.77
CA LYS A 4 6.11 18.21 6.43
C LYS A 4 7.26 17.33 5.92
N TYR A 5 6.94 16.13 5.44
CA TYR A 5 7.90 15.16 4.93
C TYR A 5 7.89 15.12 3.40
N LEU A 6 9.07 14.92 2.82
CA LEU A 6 9.27 14.63 1.40
C LEU A 6 10.18 13.40 1.29
N ALA A 7 9.87 12.49 0.38
CA ALA A 7 10.74 11.36 0.06
C ALA A 7 10.85 11.15 -1.45
N TYR A 8 12.01 10.69 -1.91
CA TYR A 8 12.23 10.35 -3.31
C TYR A 8 13.33 9.28 -3.46
N GLY A 9 13.17 8.44 -4.49
CA GLY A 9 14.15 7.43 -4.87
C GLY A 9 15.38 8.04 -5.55
N ILE A 10 16.55 7.43 -5.30
CA ILE A 10 17.82 7.76 -5.92
C ILE A 10 18.38 6.49 -6.55
N LYS A 11 18.67 6.55 -7.85
CA LYS A 11 19.39 5.48 -8.56
C LYS A 11 20.88 5.62 -8.31
N VAL A 12 21.52 4.54 -7.88
CA VAL A 12 22.95 4.48 -7.63
C VAL A 12 23.65 3.91 -8.86
N GLY A 13 24.89 4.36 -9.14
CA GLY A 13 25.62 3.97 -10.35
C GLY A 13 25.85 2.46 -10.52
N ASN A 14 25.77 1.67 -9.45
CA ASN A 14 25.86 0.21 -9.48
C ASN A 14 24.51 -0.51 -9.67
N GLY A 15 23.43 0.23 -9.97
CA GLY A 15 22.08 -0.33 -10.14
C GLY A 15 21.25 -0.44 -8.85
N GLY A 16 21.84 -0.18 -7.68
CA GLY A 16 21.12 -0.17 -6.41
C GLY A 16 20.20 1.06 -6.25
N GLY A 17 19.30 0.98 -5.27
CA GLY A 17 18.39 2.05 -4.89
C GLY A 17 18.71 2.63 -3.52
N MET A 18 18.46 3.92 -3.36
CA MET A 18 18.41 4.59 -2.06
C MET A 18 17.15 5.47 -2.00
N VAL A 19 16.68 5.79 -0.81
CA VAL A 19 15.57 6.75 -0.63
C VAL A 19 16.06 7.90 0.23
N ARG A 20 15.95 9.12 -0.29
CA ARG A 20 16.14 10.33 0.50
C ARG A 20 14.83 10.64 1.21
N VAL A 21 14.91 10.91 2.51
CA VAL A 21 13.82 11.48 3.29
C VAL A 21 14.25 12.84 3.80
N VAL A 22 13.35 13.83 3.70
CA VAL A 22 13.56 15.20 4.15
C VAL A 22 12.40 15.60 5.06
N TYR A 23 12.73 16.13 6.23
CA TYR A 23 11.79 16.82 7.10
C TYR A 23 11.98 18.33 6.95
N LYS A 24 10.98 19.01 6.39
CA LYS A 24 11.12 20.39 5.91
C LYS A 24 11.25 21.41 7.02
N GLU A 25 10.60 21.21 8.17
CA GLU A 25 10.55 22.22 9.23
C GLU A 25 11.90 22.45 9.92
N LEU A 26 12.72 21.40 10.05
CA LEU A 26 14.06 21.48 10.61
C LEU A 26 15.17 21.27 9.57
N GLU A 27 14.80 21.25 8.28
CA GLU A 27 15.70 20.98 7.15
C GLU A 27 16.55 19.70 7.31
N GLN A 28 16.03 18.73 8.06
CA GLN A 28 16.75 17.49 8.32
C GLN A 28 16.60 16.52 7.16
N ARG A 29 17.63 15.71 6.94
CA ARG A 29 17.67 14.71 5.88
C ARG A 29 18.27 13.40 6.35
N ALA A 30 17.65 12.30 5.93
CA ALA A 30 18.14 10.95 6.14
C ALA A 30 18.24 10.22 4.80
N LEU A 31 19.09 9.20 4.72
CA LEU A 31 19.26 8.38 3.52
C LEU A 31 19.01 6.92 3.90
N LEU A 32 17.91 6.37 3.41
CA LEU A 32 17.58 4.95 3.55
C LEU A 32 18.39 4.16 2.52
N ARG A 33 19.00 3.06 2.96
CA ARG A 33 19.91 2.21 2.19
C ARG A 33 19.50 0.75 2.38
N GLY A 34 20.02 -0.13 1.52
CA GLY A 34 19.78 -1.58 1.61
C GLY A 34 18.90 -2.14 0.49
N MET A 35 18.28 -1.27 -0.31
CA MET A 35 17.48 -1.67 -1.48
C MET A 35 18.39 -2.26 -2.55
N ARG A 36 17.96 -3.40 -3.11
CA ARG A 36 18.77 -4.22 -4.01
C ARG A 36 18.72 -3.73 -5.45
N ALA A 37 17.69 -2.97 -5.81
CA ALA A 37 17.52 -2.34 -7.11
C ALA A 37 16.99 -0.92 -7.00
N ALA A 38 16.84 -0.24 -8.14
CA ALA A 38 16.22 1.08 -8.22
C ALA A 38 14.79 1.07 -7.63
N ILE A 39 14.40 2.17 -6.98
CA ILE A 39 13.07 2.32 -6.39
C ILE A 39 12.03 2.46 -7.50
N GLN A 40 10.98 1.65 -7.45
CA GLN A 40 9.90 1.66 -8.43
C GLN A 40 8.71 2.48 -7.94
N ASP A 41 8.34 2.34 -6.65
CA ASP A 41 7.28 3.13 -6.04
C ASP A 41 7.57 3.38 -4.54
N LEU A 42 6.99 4.44 -3.99
CA LEU A 42 7.05 4.78 -2.57
C LEU A 42 5.83 5.58 -2.14
N ALA A 43 5.34 5.33 -0.93
CA ALA A 43 4.19 6.02 -0.39
C ALA A 43 4.30 6.14 1.14
N PHE A 44 3.88 7.29 1.66
CA PHE A 44 3.72 7.50 3.09
C PHE A 44 2.32 7.05 3.54
N ALA A 45 2.21 6.47 4.72
CA ALA A 45 0.94 6.08 5.32
C ALA A 45 0.12 7.29 5.80
N HIS A 46 -1.21 7.15 5.85
CA HIS A 46 -2.15 8.20 6.24
C HIS A 46 -2.31 8.32 7.78
N VAL A 47 -1.19 8.27 8.51
CA VAL A 47 -1.14 8.33 9.98
C VAL A 47 -0.40 9.58 10.47
N SER A 48 -0.51 9.86 11.78
CA SER A 48 0.17 10.99 12.43
C SER A 48 1.69 10.82 12.46
N ASN A 49 2.15 9.62 12.81
CA ASN A 49 3.57 9.26 12.80
C ASN A 49 3.99 8.89 11.39
N ALA A 50 5.10 9.44 10.89
CA ALA A 50 5.53 9.18 9.52
C ALA A 50 5.98 7.73 9.35
N ILE A 51 5.27 7.00 8.50
CA ILE A 51 5.63 5.65 8.04
C ILE A 51 5.76 5.71 6.52
N LEU A 52 6.89 5.28 6.00
CA LEU A 52 7.20 5.27 4.58
C LEU A 52 7.37 3.82 4.11
N ALA A 53 6.59 3.42 3.11
CA ALA A 53 6.85 2.21 2.34
C ALA A 53 7.55 2.57 1.03
N CYS A 54 8.50 1.74 0.61
CA CYS A 54 9.04 1.76 -0.74
C CYS A 54 9.24 0.34 -1.25
N VAL A 55 9.09 0.17 -2.57
CA VAL A 55 9.35 -1.08 -3.27
C VAL A 55 10.42 -0.86 -4.33
N ASP A 56 11.40 -1.77 -4.39
CA ASP A 56 12.41 -1.75 -5.45
C ASP A 56 11.99 -2.59 -6.66
N TYR A 57 12.75 -2.45 -7.75
CA TYR A 57 12.46 -3.12 -9.02
C TYR A 57 12.54 -4.67 -8.96
N LEU A 58 13.07 -5.23 -7.88
CA LEU A 58 13.09 -6.68 -7.62
C LEU A 58 11.90 -7.11 -6.74
N GLY A 59 10.99 -6.18 -6.43
CA GLY A 59 9.80 -6.43 -5.63
C GLY A 59 10.03 -6.45 -4.12
N ASN A 60 11.22 -6.07 -3.65
CA ASN A 60 11.50 -6.01 -2.21
C ASN A 60 10.78 -4.79 -1.60
N LEU A 61 9.91 -5.04 -0.63
CA LEU A 61 9.18 -4.01 0.09
C LEU A 61 9.92 -3.67 1.38
N PHE A 62 10.10 -2.37 1.62
CA PHE A 62 10.71 -1.84 2.83
C PHE A 62 9.78 -0.85 3.49
N ILE A 63 9.55 -0.99 4.79
CA ILE A 63 8.71 -0.09 5.58
C ILE A 63 9.56 0.50 6.69
N HIS A 64 9.60 1.82 6.77
CA HIS A 64 10.37 2.56 7.76
C HIS A 64 9.47 3.48 8.59
N THR A 65 9.72 3.55 9.89
CA THR A 65 9.23 4.65 10.72
C THR A 65 10.22 5.81 10.65
N ILE A 66 9.70 7.03 10.65
CA ILE A 66 10.46 8.26 10.54
C ILE A 66 10.05 9.19 11.68
N GLU A 67 11.02 9.60 12.48
CA GLU A 67 10.84 10.48 13.62
C GLU A 67 11.84 11.63 13.56
N SER A 68 11.33 12.86 13.60
CA SER A 68 12.19 14.04 13.71
C SER A 68 12.48 14.32 15.18
N THR A 69 13.76 14.40 15.51
CA THR A 69 14.27 14.85 16.82
C THR A 69 14.87 16.25 16.66
N PRO A 70 15.22 16.96 17.74
CA PRO A 70 15.91 18.26 17.62
C PRO A 70 17.25 18.19 16.87
N SER A 71 17.95 17.04 16.91
CA SER A 71 19.30 16.89 16.33
C SER A 71 19.31 16.20 14.97
N GLU A 72 18.41 15.25 14.74
CA GLU A 72 18.43 14.40 13.54
C GLU A 72 17.07 13.86 13.14
N LEU A 73 17.02 13.33 11.92
CA LEU A 73 15.89 12.58 11.40
C LEU A 73 16.17 11.08 11.55
N LEU A 74 15.54 10.46 12.55
CA LEU A 74 15.65 9.04 12.83
C LEU A 74 14.78 8.25 11.86
N CYS A 75 15.38 7.29 11.16
CA CYS A 75 14.67 6.37 10.28
C CYS A 75 14.96 4.93 10.72
N SER A 76 13.93 4.20 11.15
CA SER A 76 14.06 2.82 11.60
C SER A 76 13.34 1.88 10.65
N LEU A 77 14.03 0.82 10.19
CA LEU A 77 13.40 -0.25 9.41
C LEU A 77 12.42 -1.01 10.33
N LEU A 78 11.15 -0.99 9.96
CA LEU A 78 10.05 -1.68 10.65
C LEU A 78 9.85 -3.08 10.09
N LEU A 79 9.81 -3.21 8.76
CA LEU A 79 9.58 -4.47 8.06
C LEU A 79 10.29 -4.45 6.70
N GLN A 80 10.92 -5.57 6.36
CA GLN A 80 11.39 -5.89 5.03
C GLN A 80 10.67 -7.15 4.54
N VAL A 81 10.09 -7.09 3.35
CA VAL A 81 9.56 -8.28 2.66
C VAL A 81 10.41 -8.49 1.41
N ASN A 82 11.14 -9.59 1.39
CA ASN A 82 11.99 -9.95 0.26
C ASN A 82 11.14 -10.61 -0.83
N ALA A 83 11.45 -10.29 -2.08
CA ALA A 83 10.88 -10.94 -3.23
C ALA A 83 11.92 -10.98 -4.36
N GLU A 84 11.63 -11.80 -5.37
CA GLU A 84 12.36 -11.82 -6.64
C GLU A 84 11.33 -11.75 -7.78
N ASP A 85 10.59 -10.65 -7.79
CA ASP A 85 9.54 -10.37 -8.77
C ASP A 85 9.92 -9.09 -9.52
N MET A 86 9.91 -9.16 -10.85
CA MET A 86 10.33 -8.06 -11.72
C MET A 86 9.14 -7.42 -12.45
N SER A 87 7.92 -7.81 -12.06
CA SER A 87 6.70 -7.20 -12.57
C SER A 87 6.55 -5.74 -12.10
N PRO A 88 5.67 -4.95 -12.72
CA PRO A 88 5.35 -3.63 -12.21
C PRO A 88 4.75 -3.71 -10.80
N HIS A 89 5.36 -2.98 -9.85
CA HIS A 89 4.88 -2.85 -8.48
C HIS A 89 4.41 -1.45 -8.17
N ARG A 90 3.36 -1.39 -7.35
CA ARG A 90 2.89 -0.18 -6.68
C ARG A 90 2.60 -0.44 -5.23
N VAL A 91 2.86 0.56 -4.41
CA VAL A 91 2.68 0.51 -2.96
C VAL A 91 1.66 1.56 -2.53
N ILE A 92 0.51 1.12 -2.04
CA ILE A 92 -0.62 1.98 -1.71
C ILE A 92 -1.06 1.72 -0.28
N TRP A 93 -1.06 2.75 0.57
CA TRP A 93 -1.59 2.65 1.93
C TRP A 93 -3.11 2.78 1.93
N CYS A 94 -3.76 2.16 2.91
CA CYS A 94 -5.16 2.43 3.18
C CYS A 94 -5.35 3.92 3.50
N PRO A 95 -6.32 4.62 2.85
CA PRO A 95 -6.52 6.05 3.03
C PRO A 95 -7.18 6.44 4.36
N TYR A 96 -7.28 5.49 5.31
CA TYR A 96 -7.91 5.56 6.63
C TYR A 96 -8.27 6.98 7.11
N ILE A 97 -9.55 7.17 7.37
CA ILE A 97 -10.09 8.42 7.90
C ILE A 97 -10.44 8.17 9.36
N PRO A 98 -9.78 8.84 10.33
CA PRO A 98 -10.12 8.70 11.73
C PRO A 98 -11.57 9.11 12.00
N GLU A 99 -12.32 8.24 12.65
CA GLU A 99 -13.63 8.57 13.20
C GLU A 99 -13.47 9.29 14.55
N ASP A 100 -14.47 10.07 14.98
CA ASP A 100 -14.47 10.76 16.27
C ASP A 100 -14.52 9.80 17.48
N VAL A 101 -14.76 8.51 17.24
CA VAL A 101 -14.84 7.45 18.24
C VAL A 101 -13.55 6.63 18.23
N PRO A 102 -12.93 6.32 19.38
CA PRO A 102 -11.77 5.43 19.41
C PRO A 102 -12.18 4.04 18.94
N SER A 103 -11.76 3.68 17.72
CA SER A 103 -12.02 2.39 17.09
C SER A 103 -10.70 1.64 16.81
N ASP A 104 -10.79 0.47 16.18
CA ASP A 104 -9.68 -0.32 15.61
C ASP A 104 -8.83 0.43 14.55
N GLY A 105 -8.97 1.76 14.45
CA GLY A 105 -8.34 2.64 13.48
C GLY A 105 -6.82 2.55 13.36
N ASP A 106 -6.09 2.25 14.45
CA ASP A 106 -4.64 1.99 14.34
C ASP A 106 -4.34 0.76 13.47
N ARG A 107 -5.26 -0.23 13.45
CA ARG A 107 -5.09 -1.47 12.67
C ARG A 107 -5.39 -1.25 11.19
N VAL A 108 -6.42 -0.47 10.87
CA VAL A 108 -6.81 -0.14 9.48
C VAL A 108 -5.80 0.82 8.82
N SER A 109 -5.31 1.80 9.58
CA SER A 109 -4.40 2.83 9.05
C SER A 109 -3.02 2.30 8.59
N LYS A 110 -2.69 1.07 8.97
CA LYS A 110 -1.44 0.38 8.59
C LYS A 110 -1.70 -0.83 7.70
N LEU A 111 -2.86 -0.87 7.04
CA LEU A 111 -3.08 -1.75 5.91
C LEU A 111 -2.39 -1.19 4.67
N LEU A 112 -1.74 -2.06 3.92
CA LEU A 112 -0.96 -1.73 2.73
C LEU A 112 -1.32 -2.68 1.59
N VAL A 113 -1.48 -2.13 0.40
CA VAL A 113 -1.54 -2.85 -0.86
C VAL A 113 -0.17 -2.82 -1.52
N LEU A 114 0.26 -3.99 -1.99
CA LEU A 114 1.37 -4.13 -2.92
C LEU A 114 0.89 -4.85 -4.18
N THR A 115 0.98 -4.19 -5.34
CA THR A 115 0.69 -4.86 -6.62
C THR A 115 1.94 -5.56 -7.14
N ARG A 116 1.74 -6.71 -7.80
CA ARG A 116 2.79 -7.49 -8.47
C ARG A 116 2.25 -8.00 -9.80
N GLY A 117 2.39 -7.17 -10.85
CA GLY A 117 1.80 -7.50 -12.15
C GLY A 117 0.29 -7.66 -12.02
N SER A 118 -0.24 -8.85 -12.31
CA SER A 118 -1.67 -9.17 -12.23
C SER A 118 -2.18 -9.49 -10.83
N LYS A 119 -1.30 -9.55 -9.83
CA LYS A 119 -1.61 -9.91 -8.45
C LYS A 119 -1.64 -8.69 -7.55
N VAL A 120 -2.44 -8.79 -6.49
CA VAL A 120 -2.39 -7.83 -5.38
C VAL A 120 -2.23 -8.55 -4.06
N GLU A 121 -1.31 -8.06 -3.25
CA GLU A 121 -1.07 -8.49 -1.89
C GLU A 121 -1.58 -7.43 -0.92
N LEU A 122 -2.34 -7.86 0.08
CA LEU A 122 -2.90 -7.04 1.14
C LEU A 122 -2.15 -7.37 2.42
N TRP A 123 -1.50 -6.38 3.02
CA TRP A 123 -0.60 -6.54 4.14
C TRP A 123 -1.10 -5.79 5.37
N SER A 124 -1.18 -6.49 6.51
CA SER A 124 -1.32 -5.86 7.82
C SER A 124 0.07 -5.63 8.38
N VAL A 125 0.59 -4.42 8.18
CA VAL A 125 1.97 -4.08 8.56
C VAL A 125 2.18 -4.30 10.06
N ASN A 126 1.23 -3.87 10.89
CA ASN A 126 1.24 -4.11 12.34
C ASN A 126 1.35 -5.62 12.68
N THR A 127 0.54 -6.46 12.04
CA THR A 127 0.49 -7.90 12.32
C THR A 127 1.81 -8.60 11.96
N VAL A 128 2.40 -8.23 10.82
CA VAL A 128 3.63 -8.84 10.32
C VAL A 128 4.86 -8.31 11.06
N SER A 129 4.96 -6.98 11.26
CA SER A 129 6.11 -6.35 11.92
C SER A 129 6.22 -6.69 13.41
N ALA A 130 5.11 -7.09 14.05
CA ALA A 130 5.12 -7.59 15.42
C ALA A 130 5.89 -8.91 15.59
N ARG A 131 6.11 -9.65 14.49
CA ARG A 131 6.75 -10.97 14.51
C ARG A 131 8.05 -11.01 13.71
N PHE A 132 8.12 -10.26 12.62
CA PHE A 132 9.21 -10.33 11.67
C PHE A 132 9.78 -8.94 11.40
N ARG A 133 11.11 -8.83 11.40
CA ARG A 133 11.81 -7.66 10.84
C ARG A 133 12.09 -7.83 9.35
N SER A 134 12.29 -9.06 8.91
CA SER A 134 12.54 -9.44 7.52
C SER A 134 11.90 -10.81 7.26
N ILE A 135 11.22 -10.97 6.12
CA ILE A 135 10.54 -12.21 5.72
C ILE A 135 10.47 -12.33 4.20
N GLU A 136 10.46 -13.55 3.66
CA GLU A 136 10.21 -13.77 2.24
C GLU A 136 8.71 -13.63 1.92
N ALA A 137 8.35 -13.02 0.80
CA ALA A 137 6.95 -12.84 0.38
C ALA A 137 6.21 -14.17 0.23
N THR A 138 6.93 -15.23 -0.13
CA THR A 138 6.41 -16.59 -0.33
C THR A 138 6.39 -17.42 0.95
N ASP A 139 6.89 -16.89 2.08
CA ASP A 139 6.90 -17.62 3.34
C ASP A 139 5.44 -17.87 3.80
N PRO A 140 5.03 -19.14 3.98
CA PRO A 140 3.67 -19.48 4.39
C PRO A 140 3.29 -18.87 5.75
N ALA A 141 4.27 -18.59 6.61
CA ALA A 141 4.05 -18.00 7.92
C ALA A 141 3.36 -16.63 7.83
N VAL A 142 3.53 -15.88 6.74
CA VAL A 142 2.84 -14.58 6.59
C VAL A 142 1.33 -14.77 6.44
N LYS A 143 0.91 -15.76 5.63
CA LYS A 143 -0.50 -16.09 5.39
C LYS A 143 -1.12 -16.74 6.63
N GLU A 144 -0.44 -17.74 7.20
CA GLU A 144 -0.90 -18.48 8.38
C GLU A 144 -1.11 -17.58 9.62
N ASN A 145 -0.33 -16.50 9.75
CA ASN A 145 -0.47 -15.55 10.85
C ASN A 145 -1.55 -14.47 10.61
N GLY A 146 -2.32 -14.57 9.53
CA GLY A 146 -3.33 -13.57 9.17
C GLY A 146 -2.74 -12.22 8.77
N GLY A 147 -1.44 -12.16 8.49
CA GLY A 147 -0.72 -10.92 8.20
C GLY A 147 -0.83 -10.46 6.76
N MET A 148 -1.18 -11.38 5.85
CA MET A 148 -1.27 -11.10 4.42
C MET A 148 -2.34 -11.95 3.72
N LEU A 149 -2.97 -11.35 2.71
CA LEU A 149 -3.86 -12.01 1.75
C LEU A 149 -3.39 -11.70 0.33
N GLU A 150 -3.66 -12.61 -0.60
CA GLU A 150 -3.33 -12.45 -2.02
C GLU A 150 -4.61 -12.57 -2.85
N ILE A 151 -4.73 -11.73 -3.87
CA ILE A 151 -5.78 -11.81 -4.89
C ILE A 151 -5.10 -11.94 -6.24
N ASP A 152 -5.43 -13.01 -6.95
CA ASP A 152 -4.95 -13.32 -8.29
C ASP A 152 -6.17 -13.57 -9.20
N GLN A 153 -6.85 -12.48 -9.56
CA GLN A 153 -8.09 -12.52 -10.35
C GLN A 153 -8.06 -11.63 -11.59
N HIS A 154 -6.96 -10.92 -11.84
CA HIS A 154 -6.75 -10.19 -13.10
C HIS A 154 -5.91 -11.03 -14.05
N SER A 155 -6.15 -10.89 -15.36
CA SER A 155 -5.37 -11.60 -16.38
C SER A 155 -4.21 -10.76 -16.94
N ASP A 156 -4.12 -9.50 -16.54
CA ASP A 156 -3.06 -8.57 -16.92
C ASP A 156 -2.71 -7.64 -15.75
N THR A 157 -1.69 -6.82 -15.93
CA THR A 157 -1.08 -5.94 -14.94
C THR A 157 -2.10 -4.99 -14.31
N ILE A 158 -2.16 -5.01 -12.98
CA ILE A 158 -2.91 -4.06 -12.17
C ILE A 158 -2.18 -2.72 -12.18
N ILE A 159 -2.88 -1.65 -12.57
CA ILE A 159 -2.33 -0.29 -12.65
C ILE A 159 -2.62 0.57 -11.42
N GLU A 160 -3.69 0.23 -10.71
CA GLU A 160 -4.14 0.95 -9.52
C GLU A 160 -4.92 0.01 -8.62
N ALA A 161 -4.80 0.24 -7.31
CA ALA A 161 -5.59 -0.43 -6.30
C ALA A 161 -5.83 0.51 -5.13
N THR A 162 -6.99 0.43 -4.50
CA THR A 162 -7.32 1.30 -3.38
C THR A 162 -8.25 0.63 -2.38
N PHE A 163 -7.94 0.81 -1.10
CA PHE A 163 -8.80 0.38 -0.02
C PHE A 163 -9.96 1.35 0.18
N SER A 164 -11.09 0.83 0.64
CA SER A 164 -12.08 1.67 1.30
C SER A 164 -11.48 2.20 2.62
N PRO A 165 -11.86 3.40 3.10
CA PRO A 165 -11.26 3.98 4.30
C PRO A 165 -11.39 3.13 5.58
N ASP A 166 -12.39 2.24 5.62
CA ASP A 166 -12.61 1.28 6.71
C ASP A 166 -11.78 -0.02 6.57
N GLY A 167 -11.06 -0.21 5.46
CA GLY A 167 -10.21 -1.37 5.20
C GLY A 167 -10.95 -2.67 4.87
N THR A 168 -12.27 -2.62 4.64
CA THR A 168 -13.10 -3.83 4.42
C THR A 168 -13.33 -4.17 2.94
N ALA A 169 -12.96 -3.27 2.05
CA ALA A 169 -13.06 -3.48 0.61
C ALA A 169 -11.82 -3.00 -0.13
N LEU A 170 -11.60 -3.57 -1.32
CA LEU A 170 -10.54 -3.19 -2.24
C LEU A 170 -11.12 -3.01 -3.64
N ALA A 171 -10.79 -1.91 -4.30
CA ALA A 171 -10.99 -1.75 -5.74
C ALA A 171 -9.65 -1.88 -6.46
N THR A 172 -9.63 -2.58 -7.60
CA THR A 172 -8.44 -2.74 -8.47
C THR A 172 -8.81 -2.39 -9.91
N ALA A 173 -7.87 -1.83 -10.66
CA ALA A 173 -8.01 -1.56 -12.10
C ALA A 173 -6.80 -2.14 -12.84
N SER A 174 -7.04 -2.74 -14.01
CA SER A 174 -6.01 -3.48 -14.75
C SER A 174 -6.00 -3.17 -16.26
N PHE A 175 -4.86 -3.44 -16.88
CA PHE A 175 -4.69 -3.50 -18.32
C PHE A 175 -5.60 -4.55 -19.00
N ASP A 176 -6.18 -5.49 -18.25
CA ASP A 176 -7.16 -6.44 -18.78
C ASP A 176 -8.54 -5.79 -19.11
N GLY A 177 -8.68 -4.49 -18.84
CA GLY A 177 -9.88 -3.71 -19.13
C GLY A 177 -10.96 -3.83 -18.06
N GLU A 178 -10.64 -4.40 -16.89
CA GLU A 178 -11.58 -4.61 -15.80
C GLU A 178 -11.21 -3.78 -14.56
N VAL A 179 -12.23 -3.23 -13.92
CA VAL A 179 -12.19 -2.78 -12.53
C VAL A 179 -12.89 -3.84 -11.68
N LYS A 180 -12.25 -4.34 -10.64
CA LYS A 180 -12.83 -5.34 -9.72
C LYS A 180 -12.94 -4.79 -8.32
N PHE A 181 -13.99 -5.17 -7.63
CA PHE A 181 -14.27 -4.79 -6.25
C PHE A 181 -14.32 -6.04 -5.40
N PHE A 182 -13.54 -6.06 -4.33
CA PHE A 182 -13.39 -7.20 -3.44
C PHE A 182 -13.82 -6.82 -2.03
N GLN A 183 -14.45 -7.78 -1.35
CA GLN A 183 -14.58 -7.77 0.09
C GLN A 183 -13.33 -8.41 0.69
N VAL A 184 -12.70 -7.72 1.65
CA VAL A 184 -11.44 -8.13 2.28
C VAL A 184 -11.52 -7.97 3.78
N TYR A 185 -11.00 -8.94 4.53
CA TYR A 185 -11.02 -8.94 5.99
C TYR A 185 -9.64 -9.29 6.53
N LEU A 186 -8.74 -8.31 6.55
CA LEU A 186 -7.36 -8.51 7.03
C LEU A 186 -7.22 -8.25 8.55
N HIS A 187 -8.09 -7.43 9.13
CA HIS A 187 -8.03 -7.08 10.57
C HIS A 187 -9.06 -7.82 11.43
N SER A 188 -10.09 -8.43 10.83
CA SER A 188 -11.17 -9.11 11.56
C SER A 188 -10.72 -10.52 11.96
N ASN A 189 -10.30 -10.69 13.21
CA ASN A 189 -9.97 -11.99 13.83
C ASN A 189 -11.20 -12.90 14.06
N SER A 190 -12.31 -12.70 13.34
CA SER A 190 -13.54 -13.44 13.56
C SER A 190 -13.53 -14.77 12.78
N HIS A 191 -13.14 -15.83 13.51
CA HIS A 191 -13.43 -17.24 13.22
C HIS A 191 -12.64 -17.91 12.09
N GLY A 192 -11.48 -18.49 12.43
CA GLY A 192 -11.05 -19.87 12.08
C GLY A 192 -10.91 -20.30 10.61
N ASN A 193 -11.41 -19.52 9.66
CA ASN A 193 -11.32 -19.67 8.22
C ASN A 193 -11.06 -18.27 7.70
N GLN A 194 -9.81 -17.97 7.38
CA GLN A 194 -9.44 -16.75 6.68
C GLN A 194 -10.22 -16.75 5.36
N ALA A 195 -11.34 -16.04 5.31
CA ALA A 195 -12.22 -16.05 4.16
C ALA A 195 -11.43 -15.46 2.99
N GLN A 196 -11.26 -16.22 1.92
CA GLN A 196 -10.59 -15.73 0.73
C GLN A 196 -11.28 -14.45 0.26
N PRO A 197 -10.51 -13.45 -0.23
CA PRO A 197 -11.07 -12.25 -0.81
C PRO A 197 -12.15 -12.57 -1.84
N ARG A 198 -13.33 -12.00 -1.66
CA ARG A 198 -14.48 -12.28 -2.53
C ARG A 198 -14.69 -11.12 -3.49
N CYS A 199 -14.62 -11.39 -4.79
CA CYS A 199 -15.04 -10.42 -5.80
C CYS A 199 -16.55 -10.19 -5.67
N LEU A 200 -16.94 -8.97 -5.32
CA LEU A 200 -18.33 -8.53 -5.17
C LEU A 200 -18.88 -7.99 -6.49
N HIS A 201 -18.04 -7.30 -7.25
CA HIS A 201 -18.45 -6.67 -8.49
C HIS A 201 -17.28 -6.56 -9.46
N GLN A 202 -17.62 -6.58 -10.75
CA GLN A 202 -16.69 -6.39 -11.84
C GLN A 202 -17.32 -5.42 -12.84
N TRP A 203 -16.56 -4.40 -13.19
CA TRP A 203 -16.94 -3.35 -14.11
C TRP A 203 -15.96 -3.32 -15.28
N ARG A 204 -16.48 -3.28 -16.52
CA ARG A 204 -15.68 -3.18 -17.75
C ARG A 204 -15.86 -1.80 -18.40
N PRO A 205 -15.09 -0.78 -17.98
CA PRO A 205 -15.13 0.53 -18.64
C PRO A 205 -14.56 0.47 -20.06
N HIS A 206 -14.75 1.55 -20.82
CA HIS A 206 -14.11 1.75 -22.14
C HIS A 206 -14.28 0.62 -23.17
N GLY A 207 -15.32 -0.22 -23.03
CA GLY A 207 -15.54 -1.38 -23.89
C GLY A 207 -14.57 -2.54 -23.65
N GLY A 208 -13.93 -2.61 -22.47
CA GLY A 208 -12.91 -3.60 -22.15
C GLY A 208 -11.52 -3.27 -22.69
N ARG A 209 -11.30 -2.04 -23.15
CA ARG A 209 -9.95 -1.56 -23.49
C ARG A 209 -9.11 -1.39 -22.23
N PRO A 210 -7.77 -1.50 -22.33
CA PRO A 210 -6.90 -1.43 -21.17
C PRO A 210 -7.06 -0.14 -20.37
N ILE A 211 -7.14 -0.27 -19.04
CA ILE A 211 -7.28 0.87 -18.14
C ILE A 211 -5.90 1.50 -17.91
N SER A 212 -5.83 2.83 -17.96
CA SER A 212 -4.60 3.58 -17.71
C SER A 212 -4.59 4.31 -16.35
N CYS A 213 -5.76 4.58 -15.77
CA CYS A 213 -5.89 5.14 -14.42
C CYS A 213 -7.28 4.89 -13.82
N LEU A 214 -7.36 4.93 -12.48
CA LEU A 214 -8.60 4.89 -11.70
C LEU A 214 -8.48 5.90 -10.56
N PHE A 215 -9.47 6.79 -10.43
CA PHE A 215 -9.56 7.73 -9.33
C PHE A 215 -10.97 7.72 -8.73
N PHE A 216 -11.09 7.48 -7.43
CA PHE A 216 -12.33 7.74 -6.70
C PHE A 216 -12.34 9.18 -6.19
N LEU A 217 -13.51 9.82 -6.28
CA LEU A 217 -13.68 11.23 -5.95
C LEU A 217 -14.21 11.41 -4.52
N ASP A 218 -13.51 10.76 -3.58
CA ASP A 218 -13.89 10.72 -2.17
C ASP A 218 -13.20 11.83 -1.37
N ASP A 219 -13.88 12.36 -0.35
CA ASP A 219 -13.26 13.23 0.65
C ASP A 219 -12.60 12.40 1.75
N HIS A 220 -11.28 12.25 1.69
CA HIS A 220 -10.48 11.56 2.70
C HIS A 220 -10.00 12.46 3.84
N LYS A 221 -10.44 13.72 3.91
CA LYS A 221 -10.02 14.67 4.96
C LYS A 221 -11.04 14.82 6.05
N THR A 222 -12.32 14.71 5.71
CA THR A 222 -13.43 14.97 6.62
C THR A 222 -14.29 13.72 6.70
N TYR A 223 -14.41 13.14 7.89
CA TYR A 223 -15.35 12.06 8.10
C TYR A 223 -16.79 12.62 8.06
N HIS A 224 -17.59 12.09 7.14
CA HIS A 224 -19.01 12.40 7.06
C HIS A 224 -19.80 11.07 6.99
N PRO A 225 -20.53 10.68 8.04
CA PRO A 225 -21.16 9.35 8.10
C PRO A 225 -22.23 9.14 7.02
N GLU A 226 -22.80 10.23 6.48
CA GLU A 226 -23.80 10.21 5.41
C GLU A 226 -23.19 10.13 3.99
N VAL A 227 -21.88 10.32 3.86
CA VAL A 227 -21.18 10.31 2.57
C VAL A 227 -20.71 8.90 2.26
N GLN A 228 -21.20 8.35 1.15
CA GLN A 228 -20.75 7.06 0.64
C GLN A 228 -19.42 7.21 -0.09
N PHE A 229 -18.43 6.42 0.33
CA PHE A 229 -17.18 6.25 -0.42
C PHE A 229 -17.42 5.49 -1.73
N TRP A 230 -16.57 5.74 -2.71
CA TRP A 230 -16.61 5.16 -4.05
C TRP A 230 -17.89 5.42 -4.84
N ARG A 231 -18.63 6.46 -4.48
CA ARG A 231 -19.85 6.85 -5.21
C ARG A 231 -19.57 7.28 -6.64
N PHE A 232 -18.42 7.93 -6.85
CA PHE A 232 -18.00 8.43 -8.16
C PHE A 232 -16.55 8.03 -8.43
N ALA A 233 -16.30 7.57 -9.65
CA ALA A 233 -14.98 7.21 -10.12
C ALA A 233 -14.73 7.78 -11.52
N ILE A 234 -13.46 8.10 -11.79
CA ILE A 234 -12.94 8.44 -13.12
C ILE A 234 -12.00 7.33 -13.54
N THR A 235 -12.20 6.79 -14.74
CA THR A 235 -11.28 5.86 -15.39
C THR A 235 -10.74 6.45 -16.68
N GLY A 236 -9.46 6.19 -16.95
CA GLY A 236 -8.82 6.47 -18.23
C GLY A 236 -8.55 5.19 -19.01
N CYS A 237 -8.52 5.30 -20.34
CA CYS A 237 -7.95 4.28 -21.23
C CYS A 237 -7.05 4.95 -22.26
N ASP A 238 -6.17 4.15 -22.87
CA ASP A 238 -5.25 4.57 -23.94
C ASP A 238 -4.29 5.71 -23.51
N ASN A 239 -3.11 5.33 -23.02
CA ASN A 239 -1.95 6.22 -22.82
C ASN A 239 -0.87 5.96 -23.86
#